data_AF-A0A363P065-F1
#
_entry.id   AF-A0A363P065-F1
#
_cell.length_a   1.000
_cell.length_b   1.000
_cell.length_c   1.000
_cell.angle_alpha   90.00
_cell.angle_beta   90.00
_cell.angle_gamma   90.00
#
_symmetry.space_group_name_H-M   'P 1'
#
loop_
_entity.id
_entity.type
_entity.pdbx_description
1 polymer ?
#
loop_
_entity_poly.entity_id
_entity_poly.type
_entity_poly.pdbx_seq_one_letter_code
_entity_poly.pdbx_strand_id
1 'polypeptide(L)'
;MKKILSIVLLSSLIFGSCSQSPERETEKIRFMFKPGTLKFITSSFNTDKQTMSALYGNPPALSLLSDPGHPLEQPASLKLVTYRMQDDPHYFGSKVNGELILVEKIQSRKDGQWEYETEYGEIPPDQSRKQRIALILDSQPVKFPQ
;
A
#
# COMPACT_ATOMS: atom_id res chain seq x y z
N MET A 1 -34.07 16.39 49.36
CA MET A 1 -33.83 16.59 47.91
C MET A 1 -32.34 16.48 47.54
N LYS A 2 -31.40 17.11 48.27
CA LYS A 2 -29.95 17.04 48.01
C LYS A 2 -29.35 15.61 47.94
N LYS A 3 -29.79 14.70 48.83
CA LYS A 3 -29.33 13.30 48.86
C LYS A 3 -29.84 12.45 47.68
N ILE A 4 -31.01 12.79 47.13
CA ILE A 4 -31.58 12.09 45.97
C ILE A 4 -30.85 12.52 44.69
N LEU A 5 -30.49 13.81 44.59
CA LEU A 5 -29.70 14.34 43.47
C LEU A 5 -28.30 13.70 43.38
N SER A 6 -27.64 13.44 44.52
CA SER A 6 -26.34 12.76 44.55
C SER A 6 -26.40 11.29 44.11
N ILE A 7 -27.52 10.60 44.34
CA ILE A 7 -27.68 9.19 43.93
C ILE A 7 -27.88 9.08 42.42
N VAL A 8 -28.62 10.03 41.82
CA VAL A 8 -28.85 10.07 40.37
C VAL A 8 -27.57 10.41 39.59
N LEU A 9 -26.69 11.26 40.16
CA LEU A 9 -25.42 11.61 39.51
C LEU A 9 -24.39 10.45 39.53
N LEU A 10 -24.47 9.57 40.52
CA LEU A 10 -23.56 8.43 40.66
C LEU A 10 -23.98 7.23 39.79
N SER A 11 -25.28 7.06 39.52
CA SER A 11 -25.79 5.99 38.65
C SER A 11 -25.56 6.23 37.16
N SER A 12 -25.42 7.49 36.73
CA SER A 12 -25.12 7.83 35.33
C SER A 12 -23.69 7.49 34.89
N LEU A 13 -22.77 7.20 35.81
CA LEU A 13 -21.38 6.83 35.50
C LEU A 13 -21.22 5.36 35.06
N ILE A 14 -22.25 4.52 35.24
CA ILE A 14 -22.17 3.07 34.98
C ILE A 14 -22.58 2.71 33.54
N PHE A 15 -23.24 3.63 32.81
CA PHE A 15 -23.71 3.39 31.44
C PHE A 15 -22.73 3.84 30.35
N GLY A 16 -21.54 4.29 30.72
CA GLY A 16 -20.45 4.63 29.80
C GLY A 16 -19.52 3.46 29.46
N SER A 17 -19.86 2.22 29.80
CA SER A 17 -19.09 1.06 29.36
C SER A 17 -19.32 0.88 27.86
N CYS A 18 -18.35 1.35 27.06
CA CYS A 18 -18.26 1.08 25.64
C CYS A 18 -18.56 -0.41 25.40
N SER A 19 -19.67 -0.69 24.72
CA SER A 19 -19.88 -1.99 24.10
C SER A 19 -18.80 -2.17 23.04
N GLN A 20 -17.69 -2.80 23.39
CA GLN A 20 -16.84 -3.42 22.39
C GLN A 20 -17.69 -4.50 21.75
N SER A 21 -18.21 -4.20 20.55
CA SER A 21 -18.67 -5.22 19.63
C SER A 21 -17.55 -6.26 19.54
N PRO A 22 -17.85 -7.57 19.65
CA PRO A 22 -16.85 -8.57 19.35
C PRO A 22 -16.55 -8.41 17.85
N GLU A 23 -15.50 -7.66 17.52
CA GLU A 23 -14.87 -7.77 16.22
C GLU A 23 -14.59 -9.26 16.07
N ARG A 24 -15.27 -9.89 15.10
CA ARG A 24 -14.93 -11.25 14.73
C ARG A 24 -13.44 -11.23 14.48
N GLU A 25 -12.68 -12.06 15.19
CA GLU A 25 -11.30 -12.40 14.85
C GLU A 25 -11.32 -13.13 13.50
N THR A 26 -11.71 -12.45 12.42
CA THR A 26 -11.20 -12.77 11.11
C THR A 26 -9.71 -12.48 11.23
N GLU A 27 -8.93 -13.55 11.41
CA GLU A 27 -7.48 -13.55 11.40
C GLU A 27 -7.01 -12.53 10.35
N LYS A 28 -6.42 -11.42 10.81
CA LYS A 28 -6.03 -10.30 9.95
C LYS A 28 -4.91 -10.79 9.04
N ILE A 29 -5.25 -11.26 7.84
CA ILE A 29 -4.28 -11.82 6.90
C ILE A 29 -3.33 -10.73 6.42
N ARG A 30 -2.06 -10.83 6.82
CA ARG A 30 -1.00 -9.99 6.27
C ARG A 30 -0.48 -10.62 5.00
N PHE A 31 -0.88 -10.10 3.84
CA PHE A 31 -0.31 -10.56 2.58
C PHE A 31 1.09 -9.96 2.35
N MET A 32 2.05 -10.83 2.05
CA MET A 32 3.39 -10.44 1.61
C MET A 32 3.65 -10.97 0.21
N PHE A 33 3.75 -10.05 -0.75
CA PHE A 33 4.14 -10.41 -2.11
C PHE A 33 5.56 -10.96 -2.16
N LYS A 34 5.77 -11.97 -2.99
CA LYS A 34 7.08 -12.56 -3.24
C LYS A 34 7.63 -11.99 -4.56
N PRO A 35 8.60 -11.05 -4.51
CA PRO A 35 9.07 -10.34 -5.70
C PRO A 35 10.04 -11.15 -6.58
N GLY A 36 10.39 -12.38 -6.17
CA GLY A 36 11.37 -13.21 -6.88
C GLY A 36 12.73 -12.52 -6.91
N THR A 37 13.25 -12.27 -8.11
CA THR A 37 14.54 -11.61 -8.31
C THR A 37 14.48 -10.08 -8.23
N LEU A 38 13.27 -9.50 -8.24
CA LEU A 38 13.10 -8.04 -8.16
C LEU A 38 13.45 -7.53 -6.76
N LYS A 39 14.00 -6.32 -6.71
CA LYS A 39 14.38 -5.64 -5.47
C LYS A 39 13.36 -4.56 -5.13
N PHE A 40 13.18 -4.32 -3.84
CA PHE A 40 12.37 -3.20 -3.36
C PHE A 40 12.98 -1.87 -3.80
N ILE A 41 12.15 -0.95 -4.28
CA ILE A 41 12.55 0.38 -4.76
C ILE A 41 11.98 1.46 -3.83
N THR A 42 10.66 1.44 -3.61
CA THR A 42 9.98 2.44 -2.79
C THR A 42 8.60 1.92 -2.36
N SER A 43 7.97 2.61 -1.41
CA SER A 43 6.60 2.37 -1.01
C SER A 43 5.82 3.68 -0.86
N SER A 44 4.50 3.59 -0.94
CA SER A 44 3.61 4.72 -0.79
C SER A 44 2.34 4.34 -0.03
N PHE A 45 1.73 5.35 0.58
CA PHE A 45 0.49 5.22 1.34
C PHE A 45 -0.53 6.18 0.73
N ASN A 46 -1.72 5.67 0.42
CA ASN A 46 -2.88 6.47 0.05
C ASN A 46 -3.92 6.36 1.17
N THR A 47 -3.96 7.37 2.02
CA THR A 47 -4.85 7.42 3.19
C THR A 47 -6.31 7.55 2.79
N ASP A 48 -6.61 8.24 1.70
CA ASP A 48 -7.99 8.45 1.24
C ASP A 48 -8.59 7.13 0.73
N LYS A 49 -7.77 6.33 0.04
CA LYS A 49 -8.16 5.00 -0.48
C LYS A 49 -7.92 3.87 0.52
N GLN A 50 -7.29 4.14 1.66
CA GLN A 50 -6.84 3.12 2.63
C GLN A 50 -6.03 2.00 1.95
N THR A 51 -5.08 2.38 1.07
CA THR A 51 -4.22 1.43 0.36
C THR A 51 -2.74 1.77 0.52
N MET A 52 -1.90 0.77 0.61
CA MET A 52 -0.45 0.92 0.55
C MET A 52 0.11 0.20 -0.67
N SER A 53 1.17 0.74 -1.25
CA SER A 53 1.82 0.13 -2.40
C SER A 53 3.32 -0.02 -2.18
N ALA A 54 3.90 -1.08 -2.75
CA ALA A 54 5.33 -1.31 -2.81
C ALA A 54 5.75 -1.51 -4.27
N LEU A 55 6.76 -0.75 -4.69
CA LEU A 55 7.35 -0.85 -6.02
C LEU A 55 8.60 -1.73 -5.94
N TYR A 56 8.67 -2.71 -6.82
CA TYR A 56 9.81 -3.58 -7.01
C TYR A 56 10.33 -3.45 -8.43
N GLY A 57 11.64 -3.67 -8.64
CA GLY A 57 12.19 -3.70 -9.98
C GLY A 57 13.56 -4.38 -10.07
N ASN A 58 14.02 -4.57 -11.30
CA ASN A 58 15.36 -5.06 -11.58
C ASN A 58 16.39 -3.90 -11.54
N PRO A 59 17.72 -4.18 -11.56
CA PRO A 59 18.74 -3.13 -11.50
C PRO A 59 18.61 -2.04 -12.58
N PRO A 60 18.31 -2.37 -13.86
CA PRO A 60 18.04 -1.35 -14.89
C PRO A 60 16.87 -0.41 -14.52
N ALA A 61 15.79 -0.95 -13.94
CA ALA A 61 14.67 -0.13 -13.49
C ALA A 61 15.05 0.82 -12.35
N LEU A 62 15.83 0.35 -11.38
CA LEU A 62 16.35 1.21 -10.30
C LEU A 62 17.24 2.33 -10.86
N SER A 63 18.13 2.00 -11.81
CA SER A 63 18.99 2.99 -12.47
C SER A 63 18.16 4.05 -13.19
N LEU A 64 17.15 3.63 -13.96
CA LEU A 64 16.25 4.53 -14.68
C LEU A 64 15.50 5.48 -13.74
N LEU A 65 14.97 4.98 -12.63
CA LEU A 65 14.23 5.82 -11.67
C LEU A 65 15.16 6.74 -10.86
N SER A 66 16.44 6.39 -10.74
CA SER A 66 17.44 7.22 -10.04
C SER A 66 18.02 8.31 -10.94
N ASP A 67 18.18 8.00 -12.24
CA ASP A 67 18.66 8.90 -13.28
C ASP A 67 17.91 8.63 -14.59
N PRO A 68 16.80 9.34 -14.85
CA PRO A 68 15.98 9.15 -16.05
C PRO A 68 16.71 9.40 -17.37
N GLY A 69 17.86 10.09 -17.34
CA GLY A 69 18.70 10.33 -18.51
C GLY A 69 19.65 9.18 -18.85
N HIS A 70 19.81 8.21 -17.95
CA HIS A 70 20.72 7.10 -18.16
C HIS A 70 20.16 6.11 -19.19
N PRO A 71 20.91 5.78 -20.27
CA PRO A 71 20.45 4.82 -21.25
C PRO A 71 20.27 3.44 -20.63
N LEU A 72 19.19 2.75 -21.01
CA LEU A 72 18.92 1.38 -20.58
C LEU A 72 19.76 0.39 -21.40
N GLU A 73 20.73 -0.26 -20.78
CA GLU A 73 21.51 -1.34 -21.41
C GLU A 73 20.70 -2.65 -21.52
N GLN A 74 19.71 -2.82 -20.64
CA GLN A 74 18.83 -3.99 -20.56
C GLN A 74 17.39 -3.55 -20.27
N PRO A 75 16.38 -4.37 -20.61
CA PRO A 75 14.99 -4.05 -20.29
C PRO A 75 14.77 -3.81 -18.79
N ALA A 76 14.23 -2.64 -18.45
CA ALA A 76 13.71 -2.33 -17.14
C ALA A 76 12.39 -3.08 -16.91
N SER A 77 12.25 -3.70 -15.74
CA SER A 77 11.03 -4.39 -15.30
C SER A 77 10.66 -3.91 -13.91
N LEU A 78 9.41 -3.47 -13.77
CA LEU A 78 8.86 -2.90 -12.55
C LEU A 78 7.55 -3.62 -12.20
N LYS A 79 7.32 -3.83 -10.91
CA LYS A 79 6.06 -4.32 -10.36
C LYS A 79 5.57 -3.42 -9.23
N LEU A 80 4.42 -2.78 -9.42
CA LEU A 80 3.72 -2.06 -8.37
C LEU A 80 2.68 -2.99 -7.74
N VAL A 81 2.84 -3.24 -6.45
CA VAL A 81 1.97 -4.12 -5.69
C VAL A 81 1.17 -3.29 -4.70
N THR A 82 -0.14 -3.34 -4.77
CA THR A 82 -1.04 -2.56 -3.92
C THR A 82 -1.85 -3.47 -3.01
N TYR A 83 -1.91 -3.11 -1.73
CA TYR A 83 -2.61 -3.81 -0.67
C TYR A 83 -3.63 -2.89 -0.01
N ARG A 84 -4.67 -3.49 0.55
CA ARG A 84 -5.53 -2.81 1.54
C ARG A 84 -4.70 -2.56 2.80
N MET A 85 -4.84 -1.38 3.40
CA MET A 85 -4.30 -1.15 4.74
C MET A 85 -5.19 -1.82 5.77
N GLN A 86 -4.59 -2.39 6.80
CA GLN A 86 -5.31 -2.88 7.98
C GLN A 86 -4.59 -2.44 9.27
N ASP A 87 -5.33 -2.37 10.37
CA ASP A 87 -4.74 -2.08 11.68
C ASP A 87 -3.83 -3.22 12.13
N ASP A 88 -2.64 -2.87 12.61
CA ASP A 88 -1.74 -3.80 13.27
C ASP A 88 -2.38 -4.29 14.58
N PRO A 89 -2.58 -5.61 14.78
CA PRO A 89 -3.17 -6.12 16.01
C PRO A 89 -2.30 -5.88 17.25
N HIS A 90 -1.01 -5.61 17.09
CA HIS A 90 -0.06 -5.44 18.21
C HIS A 90 0.26 -3.97 18.52
N TYR A 91 -0.01 -3.05 17.60
CA TYR A 91 0.39 -1.65 17.73
C TYR A 91 -0.75 -0.70 17.34
N PHE A 92 -1.37 -0.09 18.36
CA PHE A 92 -2.45 0.87 18.16
C PHE A 92 -2.00 2.05 17.29
N GLY A 93 -2.81 2.38 16.28
CA GLY A 93 -2.54 3.45 15.32
C GLY A 93 -1.62 3.06 14.16
N SER A 94 -0.95 1.91 14.21
CA SER A 94 -0.11 1.41 13.12
C SER A 94 -0.96 0.73 12.04
N LYS A 95 -0.57 0.96 10.77
CA LYS A 95 -1.15 0.29 9.60
C LYS A 95 -0.15 -0.68 8.99
N VAL A 96 -0.61 -1.87 8.64
CA VAL A 96 0.17 -2.92 7.97
C VAL A 96 -0.53 -3.39 6.70
N ASN A 97 0.20 -4.14 5.86
CA ASN A 97 -0.38 -4.79 4.68
C ASN A 97 -1.52 -5.71 5.12
N GLY A 98 -2.68 -5.58 4.50
CA GLY A 98 -3.77 -6.53 4.56
C GLY A 98 -3.86 -7.32 3.26
N GLU A 99 -5.07 -7.37 2.71
CA GLU A 99 -5.39 -8.05 1.46
C GLU A 99 -4.62 -7.47 0.25
N LEU A 100 -4.18 -8.35 -0.66
CA LEU A 100 -3.64 -7.93 -1.96
C LEU A 100 -4.78 -7.44 -2.87
N ILE A 101 -4.65 -6.25 -3.43
CA ILE A 101 -5.67 -5.65 -4.31
C ILE A 101 -5.25 -5.75 -5.78
N LEU A 102 -4.00 -5.41 -6.09
CA LEU A 102 -3.58 -5.17 -7.47
C LEU A 102 -2.07 -5.41 -7.62
N VAL A 103 -1.69 -6.13 -8.67
CA VAL A 103 -0.29 -6.28 -9.10
C VAL A 103 -0.18 -5.80 -10.54
N GLU A 104 0.53 -4.70 -10.73
CA GLU A 104 0.76 -4.10 -12.04
C GLU A 104 2.22 -4.30 -12.42
N LYS A 105 2.46 -4.75 -13.64
CA LYS A 105 3.80 -4.93 -14.19
C LYS A 105 3.97 -4.01 -15.39
N ILE A 106 5.10 -3.30 -15.42
CA ILE A 106 5.54 -2.58 -16.62
C ILE A 106 6.93 -3.04 -17.04
N GLN A 107 7.14 -3.11 -18.34
CA GLN A 107 8.40 -3.55 -18.92
C GLN A 107 8.79 -2.67 -20.10
N SER A 108 10.03 -2.17 -20.11
CA SER A 108 10.53 -1.37 -21.21
C SER A 108 10.82 -2.26 -22.42
N ARG A 109 10.43 -1.81 -23.60
CA ARG A 109 10.79 -2.41 -24.88
C ARG A 109 12.04 -1.77 -25.47
N LYS A 110 12.64 -2.43 -26.45
CA LYS A 110 13.81 -1.92 -27.20
C LYS A 110 13.51 -0.64 -28.00
N ASP A 111 12.25 -0.37 -28.31
CA ASP A 111 11.78 0.80 -29.04
C ASP A 111 11.46 2.01 -28.13
N GLY A 112 11.76 1.90 -26.83
CA GLY A 112 11.47 2.93 -25.82
C GLY A 112 10.00 2.97 -25.35
N GLN A 113 9.15 2.08 -25.86
CA GLN A 113 7.77 1.93 -25.37
C GLN A 113 7.71 1.09 -24.09
N TRP A 114 6.60 1.19 -23.38
CA TRP A 114 6.33 0.42 -22.18
C TRP A 114 5.18 -0.55 -22.40
N GLU A 115 5.42 -1.82 -22.11
CA GLU A 115 4.35 -2.80 -21.95
C GLU A 115 3.73 -2.65 -20.57
N TYR A 116 2.43 -2.86 -20.50
CA TYR A 116 1.67 -2.85 -19.26
C TYR A 116 0.83 -4.12 -19.15
N GLU A 117 0.93 -4.78 -18.00
CA GLU A 117 0.22 -6.01 -17.68
C GLU A 117 -0.35 -5.90 -16.25
N THR A 118 -1.55 -6.45 -16.05
CA THR A 118 -2.13 -6.62 -14.71
C THR A 118 -2.07 -8.11 -14.37
N GLU A 119 -1.18 -8.48 -13.45
CA GLU A 119 -0.97 -9.88 -13.05
C GLU A 119 -2.02 -10.34 -12.02
N TYR A 120 -2.61 -9.41 -11.28
CA TYR A 120 -3.66 -9.67 -10.30
C TYR A 120 -4.53 -8.43 -10.10
N GLY A 121 -5.83 -8.63 -9.92
CA GLY A 121 -6.80 -7.54 -9.71
C GLY A 121 -7.11 -6.78 -10.98
N GLU A 122 -7.71 -5.60 -10.81
CA GLU A 122 -8.09 -4.71 -11.92
C GLU A 122 -7.66 -3.28 -11.60
N ILE A 123 -7.29 -2.53 -12.65
CA ILE A 123 -7.04 -1.09 -12.49
C ILE A 123 -8.36 -0.37 -12.21
N PRO A 124 -8.34 0.75 -11.45
CA PRO A 124 -9.52 1.56 -11.26
C PRO A 124 -10.13 2.00 -12.62
N PRO A 125 -11.45 1.97 -12.78
CA PRO A 125 -12.11 2.20 -14.07
C PRO A 125 -11.92 3.63 -14.60
N ASP A 126 -11.61 4.58 -13.72
CA ASP A 126 -11.27 5.97 -14.05
C ASP A 126 -9.82 6.15 -14.55
N GLN A 127 -9.02 5.07 -14.57
CA GLN A 127 -7.61 5.12 -14.91
C GLN A 127 -7.27 4.31 -16.16
N SER A 128 -6.44 4.90 -17.00
CA SER A 128 -5.89 4.27 -18.20
C SER A 128 -4.52 3.64 -17.92
N ARG A 129 -4.16 2.62 -18.71
CA ARG A 129 -2.81 2.01 -18.66
C ARG A 129 -1.70 3.04 -18.80
N LYS A 130 -1.88 4.06 -19.66
CA LYS A 130 -0.91 5.14 -19.85
C LYS A 130 -0.70 5.96 -18.57
N GLN A 131 -1.78 6.30 -17.86
CA GLN A 131 -1.69 7.00 -16.57
C GLN A 131 -1.02 6.13 -15.50
N ARG A 132 -1.31 4.82 -15.47
CA ARG A 132 -0.65 3.88 -14.55
C ARG A 132 0.85 3.76 -14.81
N ILE A 133 1.26 3.61 -16.07
CA ILE A 133 2.69 3.61 -16.45
C ILE A 133 3.37 4.89 -15.98
N ALA A 134 2.77 6.06 -16.27
CA ALA A 134 3.33 7.34 -15.85
C ALA A 134 3.50 7.44 -14.33
N LEU A 135 2.50 7.02 -13.56
CA LEU A 135 2.56 7.01 -12.09
C LEU A 135 3.65 6.08 -11.55
N ILE A 136 3.82 4.90 -12.16
CA ILE A 136 4.89 3.97 -11.76
C ILE A 136 6.26 4.57 -12.07
N LEU A 137 6.43 5.23 -13.22
CA LEU A 137 7.71 5.83 -13.63
C LEU A 137 8.04 7.13 -12.87
N ASP A 138 7.05 7.82 -12.29
CA ASP A 138 7.24 9.01 -11.45
C ASP A 138 7.69 8.64 -10.01
N SER A 139 7.75 7.35 -9.69
CA SER A 139 8.13 6.88 -8.36
C SER A 139 9.60 7.16 -8.05
N GLN A 140 9.86 7.75 -6.87
CA GLN A 140 11.22 8.02 -6.40
C GLN A 140 11.76 6.86 -5.56
N PRO A 141 12.95 6.29 -5.91
CA PRO A 141 13.60 5.28 -5.08
C PRO A 141 13.91 5.80 -3.68
N VAL A 142 13.78 4.94 -2.67
CA VAL A 142 14.18 5.27 -1.30
C VAL A 142 15.70 5.44 -1.23
N LYS A 143 16.16 6.48 -0.54
CA LYS A 143 17.58 6.69 -0.23
C LYS A 143 17.87 6.16 1.16
N PHE A 144 18.60 5.07 1.26
CA PHE A 144 19.07 4.57 2.56
C PHE A 144 20.22 5.46 3.08
N PRO A 145 20.28 5.74 4.39
CA PRO A 145 21.46 6.36 5.00
C PRO A 145 22.69 5.48 4.70
N GLN A 146 23.80 6.11 4.32
CA GLN A 146 25.10 5.45 4.13
C GLN A 146 25.87 5.37 5.44
#